data_AF-A0AAQ4DEM8-F1
#
_entry.id   AF-A0AAQ4DEM8-F1
#
_cell.length_a   1.000
_cell.length_b   1.000
_cell.length_c   1.000
_cell.angle_alpha   90.00
_cell.angle_beta   90.00
_cell.angle_gamma   90.00
#
_symmetry.space_group_name_H-M   'P 1'
#
loop_
_entity.id
_entity.type
_entity.pdbx_description
1 polymer ?
#
loop_
_entity_poly.entity_id
_entity_poly.type
_entity_poly.pdbx_seq_one_letter_code
_entity_poly.pdbx_strand_id
1 'polypeptide(L)'
;MILYLLALPLFVVALGDDPRCREKYFVDDYCDSVPGERDVLYTYDEETQRCVPTESCGLESSKKLFSTKDECITICNVKGQEIEDVEVPLEDRQIEKERK
;
A
#
# COMPACT_ATOMS: atom_id res chain seq x y z
N MET A 1 37.77 -5.08 33.64
CA MET A 1 37.76 -4.87 32.17
C MET A 1 36.42 -5.37 31.66
N ILE A 2 35.45 -4.49 31.49
CA ILE A 2 34.12 -4.83 30.98
C ILE A 2 34.07 -4.26 29.57
N LEU A 3 34.45 -5.08 28.59
CA LEU A 3 34.28 -4.82 27.17
C LEU A 3 32.91 -5.36 26.76
N TYR A 4 31.87 -4.56 26.99
CA TYR A 4 30.55 -4.77 26.39
C TYR A 4 30.18 -3.49 25.65
N LEU A 5 30.80 -3.29 24.48
CA LEU A 5 30.28 -2.33 23.51
C LEU A 5 29.17 -3.03 22.75
N LEU A 6 27.95 -2.65 23.13
CA LEU A 6 26.67 -2.98 22.52
C LEU A 6 26.73 -2.69 21.00
N ALA A 7 26.93 -3.73 20.20
CA ALA A 7 26.60 -3.69 18.79
C ALA A 7 25.08 -3.82 18.67
N LEU A 8 24.35 -2.71 18.79
CA LEU A 8 22.97 -2.66 18.33
C LEU A 8 22.99 -2.63 16.80
N PRO A 9 22.41 -3.62 16.09
CA PRO A 9 22.19 -3.48 14.67
C PRO A 9 21.15 -2.38 14.47
N LEU A 10 21.57 -1.26 13.90
CA LEU A 10 20.68 -0.23 13.36
C LEU A 10 19.96 -0.85 12.15
N PHE A 11 18.88 -1.58 12.38
CA PHE A 11 17.91 -1.86 11.32
C PHE A 11 17.13 -0.57 11.08
N VAL A 12 17.72 0.33 10.29
CA VAL A 12 16.98 1.40 9.66
C VAL A 12 16.10 0.75 8.61
N VAL A 13 14.83 0.54 8.93
CA VAL A 13 13.83 0.15 7.94
C VAL A 13 13.65 1.36 7.02
N ALA A 14 14.27 1.30 5.84
CA ALA A 14 14.09 2.31 4.80
C ALA A 14 12.69 2.15 4.20
N LEU A 15 11.70 2.82 4.82
CA LEU A 15 10.39 3.02 4.23
C LEU A 15 10.57 3.74 2.87
N GLY A 16 9.97 3.23 1.80
CA GLY A 16 10.14 3.75 0.44
C GLY A 16 11.26 3.13 -0.42
N ASP A 17 11.94 2.07 0.04
CA ASP A 17 12.94 1.36 -0.79
C ASP A 17 12.31 0.25 -1.67
N ASP A 18 10.99 0.07 -1.62
CA ASP A 18 10.30 -0.88 -2.52
C ASP A 18 10.45 -0.40 -3.98
N PRO A 19 10.87 -1.28 -4.92
CA PRO A 19 11.04 -0.90 -6.33
C PRO A 19 9.75 -0.37 -6.95
N ARG A 20 8.57 -0.79 -6.48
CA ARG A 20 7.27 -0.30 -6.95
C ARG A 20 7.00 1.17 -6.60
N CYS A 21 7.77 1.75 -5.67
CA CYS A 21 7.71 3.18 -5.35
C CYS A 21 8.61 4.04 -6.25
N ARG A 22 9.41 3.42 -7.12
CA ARG A 22 10.37 4.10 -8.02
C ARG A 22 10.15 3.78 -9.49
N GLU A 23 9.68 2.57 -9.79
CA GLU A 23 9.39 2.14 -11.16
C GLU A 23 8.03 2.71 -11.61
N LYS A 24 8.04 3.58 -12.62
CA LYS A 24 6.81 4.14 -13.18
C LYS A 24 6.07 3.05 -13.97
N TYR A 25 4.80 2.82 -13.60
CA TYR A 25 3.92 1.88 -14.28
C TYR A 25 3.03 2.63 -15.28
N PHE A 26 3.15 2.30 -16.57
CA PHE A 26 2.27 2.81 -17.61
C PHE A 26 1.42 1.68 -18.17
N VAL A 27 0.10 1.85 -18.13
CA VAL A 27 -0.86 0.85 -18.65
C VAL A 27 -0.52 0.49 -20.10
N ASP A 28 -0.29 1.46 -20.97
CA ASP A 28 -0.02 1.24 -22.39
C ASP A 28 1.21 0.35 -22.65
N ASP A 29 2.25 0.46 -21.81
CA ASP A 29 3.48 -0.37 -21.94
C ASP A 29 3.22 -1.87 -21.69
N TYR A 30 2.16 -2.21 -20.96
CA TYR A 30 1.85 -3.60 -20.57
C TYR A 30 0.56 -4.13 -21.21
N CYS A 31 -0.35 -3.26 -21.64
CA CYS A 31 -1.73 -3.63 -21.97
C CYS A 31 -2.02 -3.73 -23.46
N ASP A 32 -1.15 -3.21 -24.33
CA ASP A 32 -1.41 -3.09 -25.76
C ASP A 32 -1.54 -4.42 -26.50
N SER A 33 -1.00 -5.52 -25.95
CA SER A 33 -0.90 -6.81 -26.64
C SER A 33 -1.40 -8.01 -25.84
N VAL A 34 -1.87 -7.79 -24.60
CA VAL A 34 -2.24 -8.88 -23.69
C VAL A 34 -3.77 -8.98 -23.60
N PRO A 35 -4.41 -9.95 -24.27
CA PRO A 35 -5.78 -10.30 -23.94
C PRO A 35 -5.78 -10.93 -22.54
N GLY A 36 -6.46 -10.30 -21.59
CA GLY A 36 -6.42 -10.75 -20.20
C GLY A 36 -7.44 -10.04 -19.33
N GLU A 37 -7.65 -10.62 -18.15
CA GLU A 37 -8.43 -10.02 -17.08
C GLU A 37 -7.72 -8.75 -16.59
N ARG A 38 -8.51 -7.69 -16.42
CA ARG A 38 -8.03 -6.40 -15.94
C ARG A 38 -8.55 -6.18 -14.53
N ASP A 39 -7.63 -6.08 -13.59
CA ASP A 39 -7.95 -5.76 -12.20
C ASP A 39 -7.53 -4.33 -11.89
N VAL A 40 -8.38 -3.63 -11.12
CA VAL A 40 -8.04 -2.30 -10.59
C VAL A 40 -7.19 -2.49 -9.34
N LEU A 41 -5.92 -2.09 -9.44
CA LEU A 41 -4.91 -2.13 -8.38
C LEU A 41 -4.37 -0.72 -8.15
N TYR A 42 -3.30 -0.58 -7.36
CA TYR A 42 -2.72 0.72 -7.03
C TYR A 42 -1.25 0.81 -7.42
N THR A 43 -0.83 1.98 -7.88
CA THR A 43 0.58 2.31 -8.15
C THR A 43 0.95 3.63 -7.52
N TYR A 44 2.25 3.81 -7.24
CA TYR A 44 2.76 5.08 -6.75
C TYR A 44 3.11 5.98 -7.93
N ASP A 45 2.50 7.16 -7.97
CA ASP A 45 2.81 8.21 -8.92
C ASP A 45 3.81 9.19 -8.29
N GLU A 46 5.04 9.18 -8.80
CA GLU A 46 6.12 10.06 -8.34
C GLU A 46 5.83 11.54 -8.63
N GLU A 47 5.10 11.86 -9.70
CA GLU A 47 4.83 13.25 -10.10
C GLU A 47 3.87 13.92 -9.13
N THR A 48 2.82 13.20 -8.74
CA THR A 48 1.83 13.69 -7.76
C THR A 48 2.18 13.32 -6.32
N GLN A 49 3.19 12.47 -6.12
CA GLN A 49 3.57 11.85 -4.84
C GLN A 49 2.37 11.19 -4.16
N ARG A 50 1.57 10.42 -4.91
CA ARG A 50 0.32 9.81 -4.44
C ARG A 50 0.18 8.37 -4.92
N CYS A 51 -0.58 7.59 -4.17
CA CYS A 51 -0.99 6.25 -4.61
C CYS A 51 -2.31 6.35 -5.37
N VAL A 52 -2.29 6.04 -6.66
CA VAL A 52 -3.40 6.19 -7.59
C VAL A 52 -3.87 4.82 -8.10
N PRO A 53 -5.17 4.64 -8.38
CA PRO A 53 -5.66 3.41 -8.99
C PRO A 53 -5.16 3.27 -10.43
N THR A 54 -4.85 2.04 -10.84
CA THR A 54 -4.44 1.69 -12.20
C THR A 54 -4.95 0.31 -12.58
N GLU A 55 -5.08 0.05 -13.89
CA GLU A 55 -5.42 -1.27 -14.40
C GLU A 55 -4.17 -2.14 -14.48
N SER A 56 -4.29 -3.40 -14.07
CA SER A 56 -3.33 -4.44 -14.41
C SER A 56 -3.73 -5.14 -15.72
N CYS A 57 -2.75 -5.67 -16.42
CA CYS A 57 -2.91 -6.42 -17.66
C CYS A 57 -2.37 -7.84 -17.51
N GLY A 58 -2.97 -8.56 -16.55
CA GLY A 58 -2.64 -9.93 -16.20
C GLY A 58 -1.61 -10.06 -15.07
N LEU A 59 -1.32 -11.32 -14.75
CA LEU A 59 -0.64 -11.72 -13.51
C LEU A 59 0.80 -11.21 -13.36
N GLU A 60 1.52 -10.95 -14.45
CA GLU A 60 2.87 -10.40 -14.37
C GLU A 60 2.87 -8.91 -14.02
N SER A 61 1.89 -8.18 -14.55
CA SER A 61 1.74 -6.75 -14.26
C SER A 61 1.18 -6.50 -12.86
N SER A 62 0.29 -7.35 -12.36
CA SER A 62 -0.27 -7.22 -11.01
C SER A 62 0.79 -7.34 -9.92
N LYS A 63 1.86 -8.12 -10.14
CA LYS A 63 3.02 -8.21 -9.22
C LYS A 63 3.80 -6.89 -9.09
N LYS A 64 3.69 -5.99 -10.06
CA LYS A 64 4.32 -4.66 -10.04
C LYS A 64 3.44 -3.62 -9.33
N LEU A 65 2.24 -4.00 -8.93
CA LEU A 65 1.24 -3.11 -8.35
C LEU A 65 0.99 -3.49 -6.88
N PHE A 66 0.26 -2.63 -6.18
CA PHE A 66 -0.21 -2.87 -4.82
C PHE A 66 -1.67 -3.31 -4.84
N SER A 67 -2.01 -4.24 -3.95
CA SER A 67 -3.38 -4.79 -3.91
C SER A 67 -4.37 -3.79 -3.32
N THR A 68 -3.90 -2.94 -2.40
CA THR A 68 -4.71 -1.90 -1.76
C THR A 68 -4.00 -0.55 -1.78
N LYS A 69 -4.81 0.52 -1.68
CA LYS A 69 -4.33 1.89 -1.54
C LYS A 69 -3.47 2.05 -0.29
N ASP A 70 -3.89 1.45 0.81
CA ASP A 70 -3.23 1.56 2.12
C ASP A 70 -1.87 0.86 2.13
N GLU A 71 -1.76 -0.29 1.44
CA GLU A 71 -0.50 -0.98 1.23
C GLU A 71 0.49 -0.06 0.50
N CYS A 72 0.05 0.58 -0.59
CA CYS A 72 0.86 1.53 -1.34
C CYS A 72 1.28 2.73 -0.48
N ILE A 73 0.34 3.36 0.25
CA ILE A 73 0.62 4.52 1.12
C ILE A 73 1.67 4.15 2.18
N THR A 74 1.50 3.00 2.81
CA THR A 74 2.37 2.52 3.89
C THR A 74 3.77 2.20 3.37
N ILE A 75 3.87 1.46 2.27
CA ILE A 75 5.14 1.01 1.71
C ILE A 75 5.92 2.17 1.10
N CYS A 76 5.25 3.06 0.37
CA CYS A 76 5.88 4.22 -0.27
C CYS A 76 5.96 5.46 0.62
N ASN A 77 5.49 5.39 1.87
CA ASN A 77 5.52 6.47 2.85
C ASN A 77 4.90 7.78 2.31
N VAL A 78 3.74 7.64 1.67
CA VAL A 78 3.02 8.76 1.04
C VAL A 78 2.49 9.69 2.12
N LYS A 79 2.85 10.98 2.03
CA LYS A 79 2.43 12.00 3.00
C LYS A 79 1.15 12.69 2.55
N GLY A 80 0.17 12.78 3.44
CA GLY A 80 -1.05 13.55 3.21
C GLY A 80 -2.10 12.85 2.35
N GLN A 81 -1.98 11.55 2.13
CA GLN A 81 -3.05 10.72 1.62
C GLN A 81 -3.69 9.98 2.80
N GLU A 82 -4.97 10.24 3.08
CA GLU A 82 -5.68 9.56 4.16
C GLU A 82 -5.84 8.08 3.80
N ILE A 83 -5.40 7.23 4.73
CA ILE A 83 -5.79 5.82 4.81
C ILE A 83 -7.26 5.89 5.25
N GLU A 84 -8.19 5.52 4.37
CA GLU A 84 -9.58 5.35 4.79
C GLU A 84 -9.60 4.10 5.67
N ASP A 85 -9.37 4.31 6.96
CA ASP A 85 -9.64 3.28 7.96
C ASP A 85 -11.07 2.81 7.70
N VAL A 86 -11.22 1.54 7.32
CA VAL A 86 -12.53 0.91 7.16
C VAL A 86 -13.21 0.98 8.52
N GLU A 87 -14.03 2.01 8.73
CA GLU A 87 -14.93 2.11 9.86
C GLU A 87 -15.92 0.96 9.74
N VAL A 88 -15.62 -0.15 10.40
CA VAL A 88 -16.61 -1.20 10.65
C VAL A 88 -17.75 -0.55 11.42
N PRO A 89 -18.99 -0.49 10.88
CA PRO A 89 -20.09 0.14 11.58
C PRO A 89 -20.39 -0.64 12.87
N LEU A 90 -20.08 -0.05 14.01
CA LEU A 90 -20.53 -0.51 15.33
C LEU A 90 -21.98 -0.07 15.54
N GLU A 91 -22.91 -0.64 14.78
CA GLU A 91 -24.34 -0.53 15.08
C GLU A 91 -24.96 -1.93 15.16
N ASP A 92 -24.87 -2.55 16.33
CA ASP A 92 -25.96 -3.41 16.80
C ASP A 92 -26.00 -3.47 18.34
N ARG A 93 -26.98 -2.73 18.88
CA ARG A 93 -27.73 -2.92 20.13
C ARG A 93 -27.09 -2.60 21.49
N GLN A 94 -27.35 -1.37 21.90
CA GLN A 94 -27.96 -1.12 23.20
C GLN A 94 -29.27 -1.94 23.35
N ILE A 95 -29.27 -2.98 24.19
CA ILE A 95 -30.48 -3.46 24.88
C ILE A 95 -30.13 -3.70 26.36
N GLU A 96 -30.82 -2.96 27.22
CA GLU A 96 -31.06 -3.17 28.66
C GLU A 96 -29.85 -3.17 29.62
N LYS A 97 -29.31 -1.97 29.85
CA LYS A 97 -29.12 -1.51 31.24
C LYS A 97 -30.49 -1.05 31.79
N GLU A 98 -31.37 -1.99 32.17
CA GLU A 98 -32.40 -1.74 33.18
C GLU A 98 -32.10 -2.61 34.40
N ARG A 99 -31.07 -2.19 35.15
CA ARG A 99 -30.93 -2.55 36.55
C ARG A 99 -31.71 -1.51 37.34
N LYS A 100 -32.97 -1.82 37.64
CA LYS A 100 -33.64 -1.32 38.84
C LYS A 100 -34.19 -2.48 39.63
#